data_AF-A0A7Y2DVY0-F1
#
_entry.id   AF-A0A7Y2DVY0-F1
#
_cell.length_a   1.000
_cell.length_b   1.000
_cell.length_c   1.000
_cell.angle_alpha   90.00
_cell.angle_beta   90.00
_cell.angle_gamma   90.00
#
_symmetry.space_group_name_H-M   'P 1'
#
loop_
_entity.id
_entity.type
_entity.pdbx_description
1 polymer ?
#
loop_
_entity_poly.entity_id
_entity_poly.type
_entity_poly.pdbx_seq_one_letter_code
_entity_poly.pdbx_strand_id
1 'polypeptide(L)'
;MKVIAKIREKMGDEWLPNVYATKVRSQRTRSYEIDLPKKQNSALIQHTLLGIELKVGHKRFACPDLSTARYLQVFAWIGCKSFAIPYDISKISTIADELESSWHRSLLYAEEVSKGKSNPVRGRIRSAMVKKIRWEIEEIGAGEAIPKFRKSTKQRKYSS
;
A
#
# COMPACT_ATOMS: atom_id res chain seq x y z
N MET A 1 11.17 -17.92 -7.67
CA MET A 1 12.17 -18.14 -6.59
C MET A 1 11.49 -18.84 -5.41
N LYS A 2 11.92 -20.05 -5.03
CA LYS A 2 11.32 -20.84 -3.94
C LYS A 2 11.29 -20.10 -2.58
N VAL A 3 12.24 -19.18 -2.34
CA VAL A 3 12.35 -18.42 -1.09
C VAL A 3 11.16 -17.47 -0.86
N ILE A 4 10.72 -16.76 -1.89
CA ILE A 4 9.62 -15.78 -1.76
C ILE A 4 8.29 -16.50 -1.49
N ALA A 5 8.09 -17.67 -2.10
CA ALA A 5 6.93 -18.50 -1.84
C ALA A 5 6.84 -18.89 -0.35
N LYS A 6 7.97 -19.26 0.27
CA LYS A 6 8.02 -19.55 1.71
C LYS A 6 7.69 -18.34 2.59
N ILE A 7 8.17 -17.15 2.21
CA ILE A 7 7.83 -15.91 2.94
C ILE A 7 6.33 -15.65 2.83
N ARG A 8 5.77 -15.73 1.63
CA ARG A 8 4.33 -15.55 1.39
C ARG A 8 3.48 -16.57 2.15
N GLU A 9 3.88 -17.84 2.15
CA GLU A 9 3.22 -18.92 2.89
C GLU A 9 3.23 -18.66 4.40
N LYS A 10 4.37 -18.24 4.97
CA LYS A 10 4.45 -17.87 6.39
C LYS A 10 3.61 -16.64 6.74
N MET A 11 3.52 -15.67 5.83
CA MET A 11 2.72 -14.47 6.02
C MET A 11 1.22 -14.76 5.93
N GLY A 12 0.80 -15.73 5.11
CA GLY A 12 -0.61 -16.11 4.95
C GLY A 12 -1.50 -14.91 4.60
N ASP A 13 -2.56 -14.70 5.37
CA ASP A 13 -3.50 -13.60 5.19
C ASP A 13 -2.90 -12.23 5.50
N GLU A 14 -1.83 -12.19 6.29
CA GLU A 14 -1.12 -10.96 6.64
C GLU A 14 -0.21 -10.49 5.50
N TRP A 15 -0.08 -11.25 4.41
CA TRP A 15 0.69 -10.85 3.24
C TRP A 15 0.15 -9.53 2.66
N LEU A 16 1.02 -8.57 2.38
CA LEU A 16 0.59 -7.18 2.12
C LEU A 16 -0.42 -7.02 0.97
N PRO A 17 -0.27 -7.70 -0.17
CA PRO A 17 -1.31 -7.77 -1.20
C PRO A 17 -2.66 -8.33 -0.73
N ASN A 18 -2.67 -9.30 0.18
CA ASN A 18 -3.92 -9.85 0.76
C ASN A 18 -4.59 -8.81 1.66
N VAL A 19 -3.83 -8.11 2.52
CA VAL A 19 -4.34 -6.99 3.33
C VAL A 19 -4.90 -5.89 2.42
N TYR A 20 -4.19 -5.54 1.35
CA TYR A 20 -4.67 -4.55 0.37
C TYR A 20 -5.97 -5.00 -0.30
N ALA A 21 -6.06 -6.25 -0.78
CA ALA A 21 -7.27 -6.78 -1.39
C ALA A 21 -8.47 -6.76 -0.43
N THR A 22 -8.27 -7.23 0.80
CA THR A 22 -9.33 -7.45 1.77
C THR A 22 -9.75 -6.22 2.55
N LYS A 23 -8.84 -5.28 2.84
CA LYS A 23 -9.12 -4.08 3.65
C LYS A 23 -9.27 -2.81 2.82
N VAL A 24 -8.61 -2.72 1.66
CA VAL A 24 -8.71 -1.55 0.79
C VAL A 24 -9.68 -1.81 -0.35
N ARG A 25 -9.48 -2.87 -1.13
CA ARG A 25 -10.21 -3.08 -2.39
C ARG A 25 -11.59 -3.71 -2.23
N SER A 26 -11.90 -4.24 -1.06
CA SER A 26 -13.24 -4.71 -0.69
C SER A 26 -14.26 -3.59 -0.48
N GLN A 27 -13.81 -2.34 -0.35
CA GLN A 27 -14.66 -1.17 -0.12
C GLN A 27 -14.57 -0.17 -1.28
N ARG A 28 -15.37 0.92 -1.19
CA ARG A 28 -15.34 1.98 -2.19
C ARG A 28 -14.01 2.73 -2.10
N THR A 29 -13.31 2.81 -3.22
CA THR A 29 -12.03 3.50 -3.33
C THR A 29 -11.98 4.38 -4.57
N ARG A 30 -11.05 5.34 -4.57
CA ARG A 30 -10.60 6.08 -5.75
C ARG A 30 -9.21 5.63 -6.16
N SER A 31 -8.92 5.66 -7.46
CA SER A 31 -7.54 5.51 -7.94
C SER A 31 -6.69 6.71 -7.51
N TYR A 32 -5.46 6.45 -7.10
CA TYR A 32 -4.46 7.46 -6.79
C TYR A 32 -3.14 7.09 -7.45
N GLU A 33 -2.49 8.09 -8.03
CA GLU A 33 -1.21 7.94 -8.69
C GLU A 33 -0.16 8.84 -8.06
N ILE A 34 1.02 8.27 -7.85
CA ILE A 34 2.19 8.96 -7.32
C ILE A 34 3.39 8.63 -8.21
N ASP A 35 4.07 9.67 -8.69
CA ASP A 35 5.20 9.45 -9.59
C ASP A 35 6.47 9.06 -8.81
N LEU A 36 6.67 7.76 -8.63
CA LEU A 36 7.79 7.18 -7.90
C LEU A 36 8.60 6.17 -8.74
N PRO A 37 9.92 6.07 -8.56
CA PRO A 37 10.69 4.98 -9.14
C PRO A 37 10.12 3.60 -8.77
N LYS A 38 10.00 2.69 -9.76
CA LYS A 38 9.59 1.29 -9.55
C LYS A 38 10.70 0.46 -8.89
N LYS A 39 11.17 0.90 -7.73
CA LYS A 39 12.12 0.20 -6.84
C LYS A 39 11.74 0.43 -5.39
N GLN A 40 12.37 -0.30 -4.47
CA GLN A 40 12.22 0.02 -3.05
C GLN A 40 12.75 1.44 -2.81
N ASN A 41 11.97 2.29 -2.14
CA ASN A 41 12.37 3.67 -1.83
C ASN A 41 12.43 3.88 -0.31
N SER A 42 13.22 4.86 0.12
CA SER A 42 13.06 5.47 1.44
C SER A 42 11.97 6.53 1.36
N ALA A 43 11.00 6.44 2.27
CA ALA A 43 9.92 7.40 2.40
C ALA A 43 9.86 7.87 3.85
N LEU A 44 9.85 9.18 4.05
CA LEU A 44 9.88 9.83 5.37
C LEU A 44 8.72 10.80 5.49
N ILE A 45 8.00 10.72 6.60
CA ILE A 45 6.96 11.70 6.93
C ILE A 45 7.65 12.90 7.61
N GLN A 46 7.35 14.10 7.14
CA GLN A 46 7.87 15.34 7.66
C GLN A 46 6.74 16.17 8.23
N HIS A 47 6.87 16.58 9.49
CA HIS A 47 6.02 17.59 10.09
C HIS A 47 6.63 18.96 9.79
N THR A 48 5.89 19.80 9.09
CA THR A 48 6.30 21.14 8.67
C THR A 48 5.35 22.17 9.25
N LEU A 49 5.70 23.46 9.13
CA LEU A 49 4.82 24.56 9.53
C LEU A 49 3.52 24.61 8.70
N LEU A 50 3.55 24.10 7.45
CA LEU A 50 2.39 24.11 6.54
C LEU A 50 1.57 22.81 6.62
N GLY A 51 1.90 21.90 7.52
CA GLY A 51 1.25 20.60 7.67
C GLY A 51 2.19 19.43 7.46
N ILE A 52 1.66 18.31 6.99
CA ILE A 52 2.38 17.03 6.91
C ILE A 52 2.75 16.74 5.45
N GLU A 53 4.00 16.38 5.20
CA GLU A 53 4.50 16.00 3.88
C GLU A 53 5.09 14.58 3.90
N LEU A 54 4.89 13.83 2.82
CA LEU A 54 5.63 12.59 2.55
C LEU A 54 6.80 12.90 1.61
N LYS A 55 8.03 12.71 2.09
CA LYS A 55 9.26 12.88 1.30
C LYS A 55 9.76 11.54 0.77
N VAL A 56 9.99 11.46 -0.54
CA VAL A 56 10.58 10.30 -1.22
C VAL A 56 11.70 10.78 -2.14
N GLY A 57 12.95 10.58 -1.70
CA GLY A 57 14.11 11.18 -2.36
C GLY A 57 14.03 12.72 -2.38
N HIS A 58 14.00 13.30 -3.57
CA HIS A 58 13.86 14.75 -3.78
C HIS A 58 12.40 15.22 -3.93
N LYS A 59 11.44 14.28 -4.01
CA LYS A 59 10.02 14.62 -4.16
C LYS A 59 9.35 14.74 -2.79
N ARG A 60 8.39 15.66 -2.70
CA ARG A 60 7.53 15.83 -1.52
C ARG A 60 6.08 15.85 -1.96
N PHE A 61 5.23 15.22 -1.16
CA PHE A 61 3.81 15.11 -1.41
C PHE A 61 3.07 15.62 -0.17
N ALA A 62 2.31 16.71 -0.33
CA ALA A 62 1.48 17.23 0.75
C ALA A 62 0.41 16.19 1.12
N CYS A 63 0.24 15.96 2.42
CA CYS A 63 -0.72 15.02 2.96
C CYS A 63 -1.71 15.79 3.86
N PRO A 64 -3.02 15.50 3.80
CA PRO A 64 -4.01 16.17 4.66
C PRO A 64 -3.77 15.93 6.16
N ASP A 65 -3.30 14.74 6.51
CA ASP A 65 -3.09 14.29 7.89
C ASP A 65 -2.02 13.19 7.96
N LEU A 66 -1.66 12.81 9.19
CA LEU A 66 -0.65 11.79 9.46
C LEU A 66 -1.08 10.41 8.97
N SER A 67 -2.36 10.05 9.12
CA SER A 67 -2.88 8.75 8.72
C SER A 67 -2.77 8.55 7.21
N THR A 68 -3.06 9.59 6.44
CA THR A 68 -2.90 9.61 4.99
C THR A 68 -1.42 9.52 4.62
N ALA A 69 -0.54 10.27 5.29
CA ALA A 69 0.90 10.19 5.04
C ALA A 69 1.46 8.77 5.26
N ARG A 70 1.07 8.13 6.38
CA ARG A 70 1.38 6.74 6.73
C ARG A 70 0.88 5.75 5.69
N TYR A 71 -0.38 5.89 5.28
CA TYR A 71 -0.96 5.08 4.23
C TYR A 71 -0.17 5.16 2.91
N LEU A 72 0.13 6.38 2.44
CA LEU A 72 0.92 6.61 1.23
C LEU A 72 2.37 6.09 1.36
N GLN A 73 2.95 6.18 2.56
CA GLN A 73 4.32 5.76 2.85
C GLN A 73 4.55 4.28 2.52
N VAL A 74 3.57 3.40 2.79
CA VAL A 74 3.67 1.97 2.49
C VAL A 74 3.86 1.74 0.99
N PHE A 75 3.01 2.35 0.17
CA PHE A 75 3.12 2.23 -1.30
C PHE A 75 4.41 2.87 -1.82
N ALA A 76 4.86 3.95 -1.20
CA ALA A 76 6.12 4.59 -1.52
C ALA A 76 7.33 3.69 -1.22
N TRP A 77 7.36 3.01 -0.08
CA TRP A 77 8.42 2.03 0.25
C TRP A 77 8.50 0.92 -0.80
N ILE A 78 7.35 0.44 -1.26
CA ILE A 78 7.26 -0.62 -2.27
C ILE A 78 7.59 -0.07 -3.67
N GLY A 79 7.45 1.24 -3.91
CA GLY A 79 7.57 1.86 -5.23
C GLY A 79 6.40 1.52 -6.13
N CYS A 80 5.19 1.39 -5.55
CA CYS A 80 3.96 1.21 -6.28
C CYS A 80 3.42 2.58 -6.70
N LYS A 81 3.25 2.79 -8.01
CA LYS A 81 2.84 4.10 -8.57
C LYS A 81 1.34 4.35 -8.52
N SER A 82 0.53 3.30 -8.64
CA SER A 82 -0.92 3.40 -8.77
C SER A 82 -1.55 2.44 -7.77
N PHE A 83 -2.41 2.99 -6.90
CA PHE A 83 -3.08 2.23 -5.86
C PHE A 83 -4.39 2.91 -5.45
N ALA A 84 -5.23 2.17 -4.75
CA ALA A 84 -6.53 2.64 -4.31
C ALA A 84 -6.41 3.44 -3.00
N ILE A 85 -7.23 4.48 -2.83
CA ILE A 85 -7.44 5.16 -1.55
C ILE A 85 -8.92 4.98 -1.13
N PRO A 86 -9.21 4.51 0.10
CA PRO A 86 -10.57 4.45 0.62
C PRO A 86 -11.28 5.81 0.61
N TYR A 87 -12.57 5.83 0.29
CA TYR A 87 -13.38 7.05 0.44
C TYR A 87 -13.68 7.39 1.90
N ASP A 88 -13.85 6.37 2.72
CA ASP A 88 -14.06 6.54 4.15
C ASP A 88 -12.73 6.84 4.83
N ILE A 89 -12.46 8.14 5.00
CA ILE A 89 -11.21 8.64 5.57
C ILE A 89 -11.00 8.19 7.02
N SER A 90 -12.07 7.86 7.75
CA SER A 90 -11.99 7.40 9.14
C SER A 90 -11.27 6.06 9.29
N LYS A 91 -11.23 5.26 8.22
CA LYS A 91 -10.59 3.94 8.19
C LYS A 91 -9.11 3.99 7.79
N ILE A 92 -8.63 5.13 7.28
CA ILE A 92 -7.26 5.23 6.75
C ILE A 92 -6.23 4.93 7.83
N SER A 93 -6.45 5.38 9.07
CA SER A 93 -5.55 5.11 10.20
C SER A 93 -5.37 3.61 10.45
N THR A 94 -6.47 2.88 10.67
CA THR A 94 -6.46 1.43 10.93
C THR A 94 -5.89 0.66 9.75
N ILE A 95 -6.25 1.02 8.53
CA ILE A 95 -5.71 0.36 7.33
C ILE A 95 -4.21 0.61 7.19
N ALA A 96 -3.74 1.82 7.50
CA ALA A 96 -2.31 2.12 7.51
C ALA A 96 -1.57 1.26 8.54
N ASP A 97 -2.11 1.11 9.76
CA ASP A 97 -1.53 0.24 10.79
C ASP A 97 -1.37 -1.21 10.31
N GLU A 98 -2.40 -1.76 9.65
CA GLU A 98 -2.38 -3.13 9.12
C GLU A 98 -1.37 -3.30 7.98
N LEU A 99 -1.34 -2.35 7.04
CA LEU A 99 -0.41 -2.38 5.90
C LEU A 99 1.04 -2.20 6.35
N GLU A 100 1.32 -1.30 7.29
CA GLU A 100 2.65 -1.11 7.87
C GLU A 100 3.10 -2.36 8.63
N SER A 101 2.23 -2.93 9.46
CA SER A 101 2.52 -4.17 10.20
C SER A 101 2.87 -5.31 9.25
N SER A 102 2.08 -5.48 8.19
CA SER A 102 2.34 -6.45 7.13
C SER A 102 3.69 -6.23 6.42
N TRP A 103 4.01 -4.97 6.11
CA TRP A 103 5.29 -4.61 5.50
C TRP A 103 6.47 -4.95 6.41
N HIS A 104 6.44 -4.52 7.68
CA HIS A 104 7.51 -4.77 8.63
C HIS A 104 7.70 -6.27 8.90
N ARG A 105 6.61 -7.03 9.05
CA ARG A 105 6.67 -8.51 9.16
C ARG A 105 7.30 -9.15 7.93
N SER A 106 6.95 -8.68 6.73
CA SER A 106 7.56 -9.16 5.49
C SER A 106 9.08 -8.94 5.48
N LEU A 107 9.56 -7.78 5.96
CA LEU A 107 10.99 -7.50 6.09
C LEU A 107 11.67 -8.43 7.10
N LEU A 108 11.06 -8.65 8.26
CA LEU A 108 11.59 -9.57 9.28
C LEU A 108 11.72 -11.01 8.76
N TYR A 109 10.70 -11.52 8.05
CA TYR A 109 10.79 -12.84 7.45
C TYR A 109 11.83 -12.91 6.33
N ALA A 110 11.98 -11.85 5.53
CA ALA A 110 13.05 -11.79 4.53
C ALA A 110 14.44 -11.84 5.17
N GLU A 111 14.62 -11.12 6.28
CA GLU A 111 15.86 -11.14 7.06
C GLU A 111 16.14 -12.53 7.64
N GLU A 112 15.16 -13.14 8.29
CA GLU A 112 15.29 -14.47 8.89
C GLU A 112 15.63 -15.55 7.85
N VAL A 113 14.94 -15.57 6.71
CA VAL A 113 15.23 -16.56 5.64
C VAL A 113 16.57 -16.28 4.96
N SER A 114 17.09 -15.06 5.08
CA SER A 114 18.40 -14.66 4.54
C SER A 114 19.55 -14.77 5.54
N LYS A 115 19.28 -15.22 6.78
CA LYS A 115 20.27 -15.41 7.83
C LYS A 115 21.38 -16.36 7.36
N GLY A 116 22.63 -16.01 7.67
CA GLY A 116 23.81 -16.75 7.20
C GLY A 116 24.14 -16.61 5.71
N LYS A 117 23.35 -15.87 4.91
CA LYS A 117 23.68 -15.56 3.50
C LYS A 117 24.58 -14.34 3.40
N SER A 118 25.30 -14.18 2.29
CA SER A 118 26.09 -12.98 2.00
C SER A 118 25.20 -11.77 1.68
N ASN A 119 25.71 -10.55 1.93
CA ASN A 119 24.96 -9.30 1.72
C ASN A 119 24.32 -9.17 0.32
N PRO A 120 25.00 -9.52 -0.80
CA PRO A 120 24.38 -9.47 -2.12
C PRO A 120 23.16 -10.39 -2.25
N VAL A 121 23.20 -11.57 -1.63
CA VAL A 121 22.09 -12.53 -1.65
C VAL A 121 20.91 -12.00 -0.82
N ARG A 122 21.16 -11.42 0.35
CA ARG A 122 20.11 -10.76 1.17
C ARG A 122 19.43 -9.64 0.39
N GLY A 123 20.21 -8.78 -0.27
CA GLY A 123 19.70 -7.70 -1.12
C GLY A 123 18.84 -8.19 -2.28
N ARG A 124 19.23 -9.29 -2.93
CA ARG A 124 18.43 -9.93 -4.00
C ARG A 124 17.11 -10.51 -3.47
N ILE A 125 17.12 -11.19 -2.32
CA ILE A 125 15.91 -11.74 -1.69
C ILE A 125 14.92 -10.60 -1.38
N ARG A 126 15.40 -9.53 -0.72
CA ARG A 126 14.58 -8.36 -0.38
C ARG A 126 14.02 -7.70 -1.65
N SER A 127 14.86 -7.42 -2.63
CA SER A 127 14.44 -6.79 -3.89
C SER A 127 13.40 -7.62 -4.64
N ALA A 128 13.58 -8.96 -4.67
CA ALA A 128 12.66 -9.86 -5.32
C ALA A 128 11.32 -9.96 -4.58
N MET A 129 11.34 -9.96 -3.24
CA MET A 129 10.13 -9.90 -2.42
C MET A 129 9.35 -8.61 -2.67
N VAL A 130 10.01 -7.45 -2.62
CA VAL A 130 9.37 -6.14 -2.89
C VAL A 130 8.80 -6.09 -4.31
N LYS A 131 9.54 -6.61 -5.30
CA LYS A 131 9.05 -6.72 -6.68
C LYS A 131 7.79 -7.59 -6.77
N LYS A 132 7.74 -8.71 -6.02
CA LYS A 132 6.58 -9.61 -6.00
C LYS A 132 5.37 -8.94 -5.34
N ILE A 133 5.54 -8.30 -4.18
CA ILE A 133 4.48 -7.51 -3.53
C ILE A 133 3.93 -6.46 -4.49
N ARG A 134 4.82 -5.66 -5.11
CA ARG A 134 4.40 -4.61 -6.04
C ARG A 134 3.58 -5.17 -7.20
N TRP A 135 4.06 -6.24 -7.81
CA TRP A 135 3.38 -6.87 -8.94
C TRP A 135 1.98 -7.35 -8.56
N GLU A 136 1.82 -7.98 -7.39
CA GLU A 136 0.49 -8.43 -6.92
C GLU A 136 -0.46 -7.25 -6.61
N ILE A 137 0.05 -6.15 -6.04
CA ILE A 137 -0.75 -4.93 -5.84
C ILE A 137 -1.16 -4.31 -7.19
N GLU A 138 -0.23 -4.24 -8.15
CA GLU A 138 -0.49 -3.74 -9.50
C GLU A 138 -1.53 -4.63 -10.21
N GLU A 139 -1.51 -5.96 -10.02
CA GLU A 139 -2.53 -6.88 -10.55
C GLU A 139 -3.91 -6.70 -9.91
N ILE A 140 -3.97 -6.50 -8.58
CA ILE A 140 -5.24 -6.17 -7.90
C ILE A 140 -5.79 -4.83 -8.41
N GLY A 141 -4.91 -3.91 -8.76
CA GLY A 141 -5.20 -2.63 -9.37
C GLY A 141 -5.68 -1.56 -8.39
N ALA A 142 -5.65 -0.31 -8.86
CA ALA A 142 -6.11 0.87 -8.13
C ALA A 142 -7.65 1.04 -8.14
N GLY A 143 -8.35 0.22 -8.94
CA GLY A 143 -9.78 0.33 -9.20
C GLY A 143 -10.13 1.40 -10.23
N GLU A 144 -11.41 1.69 -10.38
CA GLU A 144 -11.91 2.71 -11.30
C GLU A 144 -11.51 4.13 -10.81
N ALA A 145 -11.22 5.04 -11.74
CA ALA A 145 -10.84 6.43 -11.41
C ALA A 145 -11.98 7.23 -10.75
N ILE A 146 -13.23 6.86 -11.04
CA ILE A 146 -14.46 7.51 -10.54
C ILE A 146 -15.41 6.40 -10.07
N PRO A 147 -16.08 6.52 -8.91
CA PRO A 147 -17.04 5.53 -8.47
C PRO A 147 -18.21 5.49 -9.44
N LYS A 148 -18.56 4.29 -9.94
CA LYS A 148 -19.89 4.06 -10.53
C LYS A 148 -20.95 4.37 -9.49
N PHE A 149 -21.52 5.58 -9.53
CA PHE A 149 -22.70 5.94 -8.78
C PHE A 149 -23.89 5.15 -9.33
N ARG A 150 -24.09 3.92 -8.85
CA ARG A 150 -25.39 3.24 -9.00
C ARG A 150 -26.39 3.88 -8.04
N LYS A 151 -26.86 5.09 -8.38
CA LYS A 151 -28.03 5.67 -7.71
C LYS A 151 -29.27 4.95 -8.23
N SER A 152 -29.70 3.90 -7.53
CA SER A 152 -31.10 3.48 -7.54
C SER A 152 -31.88 4.55 -6.79
N THR A 153 -32.17 5.68 -7.45
CA THR A 153 -33.05 6.69 -6.89
C THR A 153 -34.47 6.13 -6.95
N LYS A 154 -34.92 5.47 -5.87
CA LYS A 154 -36.35 5.18 -5.68
C LYS A 154 -37.05 6.53 -5.52
N GLN A 155 -37.53 7.08 -6.63
CA GLN A 155 -38.36 8.26 -6.67
C GLN A 155 -39.66 7.92 -5.91
N ARG A 156 -39.89 8.56 -4.76
CA ARG A 156 -41.19 8.44 -4.06
C ARG A 156 -42.25 9.03 -5.00
N LYS A 157 -43.17 8.20 -5.48
CA LYS A 157 -44.39 8.67 -6.12
C LYS A 157 -45.23 9.35 -5.04
N TYR A 158 -45.36 10.68 -5.12
CA TYR A 158 -46.42 11.38 -4.41
C TYR A 158 -47.72 11.08 -5.16
N SER A 159 -48.66 10.42 -4.49
CA SER A 159 -50.04 10.26 -4.96
C SER A 159 -50.76 11.57 -4.67
N SER A 160 -51.35 12.16 -5.71
CA SER A 160 -52.28 13.29 -5.64
C SER A 160 -53.58 12.93 -4.94
#